data_AF-A0A7Y6M7N6-F1
#
_entry.id   AF-A0A7Y6M7N6-F1
#
_cell.length_a   1.000
_cell.length_b   1.000
_cell.length_c   1.000
_cell.angle_alpha   90.00
_cell.angle_beta   90.00
_cell.angle_gamma   90.00
#
_symmetry.space_group_name_H-M   'P 1'
#
loop_
_entity.id
_entity.type
_entity.pdbx_description
1 polymer ?
#
loop_
_entity_poly.entity_id
_entity_poly.type
_entity_poly.pdbx_seq_one_letter_code
_entity_poly.pdbx_strand_id
1 'polypeptide(L)'
;MASAGANGDGQDVSRRQYQILLHQCSYANTAAARTRCRDDVRQTYHVGAANPSLDCRTYSGVTVCGKIMLGPSERACVRDSVARGISYRRSEVECYAFL
;
A
#
# COMPACT_ATOMS: atom_id res chain seq x y z
N MET A 1 21.21 6.01 22.86
CA MET A 1 19.84 5.73 22.35
C MET A 1 20.00 4.66 21.29
N ALA A 2 19.40 3.49 21.47
CA ALA A 2 19.76 2.27 20.75
C ALA A 2 19.28 2.28 19.30
N SER A 3 20.24 2.21 18.37
CA SER A 3 20.03 1.93 16.96
C SER A 3 19.85 0.41 16.78
N ALA A 4 18.62 -0.05 16.62
CA ALA A 4 18.34 -1.42 16.20
C ALA A 4 18.12 -1.44 14.68
N GLY A 5 19.21 -1.30 13.93
CA GLY A 5 19.25 -1.70 12.53
C GLY A 5 19.42 -3.22 12.46
N ALA A 6 18.32 -3.96 12.57
CA ALA A 6 18.33 -5.39 12.29
C ALA A 6 18.38 -5.57 10.77
N ASN A 7 19.54 -5.97 10.26
CA ASN A 7 19.69 -6.45 8.89
C ASN A 7 18.97 -7.81 8.78
N GLY A 8 17.98 -7.83 7.90
CA GLY A 8 17.02 -8.91 7.65
C GLY A 8 15.76 -8.24 7.08
N ASP A 9 15.80 -7.93 5.79
CA ASP A 9 15.06 -6.91 5.02
C ASP A 9 13.52 -6.87 5.09
N GLY A 10 12.89 -7.61 5.99
CA GLY A 10 11.45 -7.63 6.21
C GLY A 10 10.99 -6.77 7.39
N GLN A 11 9.83 -6.13 7.27
CA GLN A 11 9.18 -5.36 8.32
C GLN A 11 8.13 -6.23 9.03
N ASP A 12 8.25 -6.37 10.35
CA ASP A 12 7.18 -6.97 11.15
C ASP A 12 5.93 -6.11 11.08
N VAL A 13 4.76 -6.75 10.99
CA VAL A 13 3.46 -6.11 11.02
C VAL A 13 2.46 -7.00 11.77
N SER A 14 1.43 -6.39 12.37
CA SER A 14 0.35 -7.18 12.97
C SER A 14 -0.40 -7.98 11.91
N ARG A 15 -1.05 -9.07 12.33
CA ARG A 15 -1.88 -9.90 11.45
C ARG A 15 -2.94 -9.08 10.68
N ARG A 16 -3.52 -8.06 11.32
CA ARG A 16 -4.50 -7.15 10.69
C ARG A 16 -3.84 -6.27 9.62
N GLN A 17 -2.67 -5.70 9.90
CA GLN A 17 -1.92 -4.91 8.92
C GLN A 17 -1.51 -5.74 7.70
N TYR A 18 -1.03 -6.97 7.94
CA TYR A 18 -0.69 -7.90 6.87
C TYR A 18 -1.90 -8.26 5.98
N GLN A 19 -3.08 -8.44 6.59
CA GLN A 19 -4.32 -8.67 5.85
C GLN A 19 -4.72 -7.47 4.98
N ILE A 20 -4.55 -6.23 5.46
CA ILE A 20 -4.79 -5.02 4.66
C ILE A 20 -3.81 -4.96 3.47
N LEU A 21 -2.53 -5.22 3.72
CA LEU A 21 -1.48 -5.28 2.68
C LEU A 21 -1.80 -6.33 1.60
N LEU A 22 -2.35 -7.48 1.96
CA LEU A 22 -2.79 -8.47 0.97
C LEU A 22 -4.11 -8.10 0.28
N HIS A 23 -5.05 -7.48 1.02
CA HIS A 23 -6.35 -7.08 0.49
C HIS A 23 -6.22 -5.99 -0.57
N GLN A 24 -5.36 -4.99 -0.35
CA GLN A 24 -5.16 -3.90 -1.30
C GLN A 24 -4.62 -4.38 -2.65
N CYS A 25 -3.91 -5.52 -2.69
CA CYS A 25 -3.47 -6.12 -3.95
C CYS A 25 -4.63 -6.52 -4.87
N SER A 26 -5.86 -6.63 -4.37
CA SER A 26 -7.05 -6.85 -5.21
C SER A 26 -7.40 -5.66 -6.09
N TYR A 27 -6.91 -4.46 -5.76
CA TYR A 27 -7.13 -3.24 -6.54
C TYR A 27 -6.24 -3.15 -7.78
N ALA A 28 -5.13 -3.88 -7.83
CA ALA A 28 -4.25 -3.85 -8.99
C ALA A 28 -4.95 -4.34 -10.28
N ASN A 29 -4.74 -3.61 -11.36
CA ASN A 29 -5.52 -3.70 -12.60
C ASN A 29 -5.37 -5.00 -13.42
N THR A 30 -4.28 -5.76 -13.24
CA THR A 30 -4.05 -7.00 -13.99
C THR A 30 -3.71 -8.16 -13.08
N ALA A 31 -4.02 -9.40 -13.49
CA ALA A 31 -3.66 -10.60 -12.72
C ALA A 31 -2.16 -10.65 -12.39
N ALA A 32 -1.30 -10.27 -13.34
CA ALA A 32 0.15 -10.18 -13.13
C ALA A 32 0.52 -9.14 -12.07
N ALA A 33 -0.12 -7.96 -12.06
CA ALA A 33 0.11 -6.94 -11.04
C ALA A 33 -0.38 -7.38 -9.66
N ARG A 34 -1.51 -8.10 -9.58
CA ARG A 34 -2.02 -8.67 -8.31
C ARG A 34 -1.06 -9.71 -7.74
N THR A 35 -0.49 -10.57 -8.59
CA THR A 35 0.51 -11.56 -8.17
C THR A 35 1.77 -10.87 -7.66
N ARG A 36 2.35 -9.95 -8.44
CA ARG A 36 3.53 -9.17 -8.02
C ARG A 36 3.31 -8.46 -6.69
N CYS A 37 2.18 -7.77 -6.53
CA CYS A 37 1.84 -7.11 -5.27
C CYS A 37 1.84 -8.08 -4.07
N ARG A 38 1.25 -9.28 -4.24
CA ARG A 38 1.22 -10.29 -3.16
C ARG A 38 2.60 -10.84 -2.85
N ASP A 39 3.41 -11.06 -3.87
CA ASP A 39 4.78 -11.55 -3.71
C ASP A 39 5.66 -10.52 -3.01
N ASP A 40 5.56 -9.24 -3.40
CA ASP A 40 6.25 -8.14 -2.74
C ASP A 40 5.80 -8.00 -1.28
N VAL A 41 4.50 -8.15 -0.98
CA VAL A 41 4.00 -8.12 0.40
C VAL A 41 4.59 -9.27 1.23
N ARG A 42 4.65 -10.48 0.68
CA ARG A 42 5.21 -11.66 1.36
C ARG A 42 6.72 -11.57 1.56
N GLN A 43 7.42 -10.91 0.64
CA GLN A 43 8.86 -10.69 0.73
C GLN A 43 9.21 -9.58 1.72
N THR A 44 8.40 -8.52 1.76
CA THR A 44 8.69 -7.32 2.54
C THR A 44 8.13 -7.37 3.95
N TYR A 45 7.01 -8.07 4.20
CA TYR A 45 6.32 -8.03 5.48
C TYR A 45 6.18 -9.40 6.11
N HIS A 46 6.38 -9.45 7.44
CA HIS A 46 6.20 -10.66 8.23
C HIS A 46 5.14 -10.42 9.31
N VAL A 47 4.35 -11.46 9.60
CA VAL A 47 3.37 -11.38 10.68
C VAL A 47 4.10 -11.50 12.02
N GLY A 48 4.10 -10.42 12.78
CA GLY A 48 4.81 -10.30 14.05
C GLY A 48 4.17 -9.23 14.94
N ALA A 49 5.01 -8.37 15.53
CA ALA A 49 4.54 -7.24 16.31
C ALA A 49 3.83 -6.20 15.43
N ALA A 50 2.87 -5.48 16.02
CA ALA A 50 2.24 -4.35 15.34
C ALA A 50 3.29 -3.28 15.02
N ASN A 51 3.28 -2.78 13.79
CA ASN A 51 4.20 -1.75 13.35
C ASN A 51 3.49 -0.40 13.31
N PRO A 52 3.68 0.47 14.31
CA PRO A 52 3.03 1.78 14.35
C PRO A 52 3.56 2.75 13.29
N SER A 53 4.73 2.47 12.72
CA SER A 53 5.35 3.27 11.65
C SER A 53 4.87 2.85 10.24
N LEU A 54 4.06 1.80 10.13
CA LEU A 54 3.46 1.40 8.86
C LEU A 54 2.46 2.47 8.43
N ASP A 55 2.69 3.09 7.28
CA ASP A 55 1.81 4.10 6.70
C ASP A 55 0.50 3.47 6.22
N CYS A 56 -0.49 3.43 7.10
CA CYS A 56 -1.84 2.99 6.79
C CYS A 56 -2.77 4.19 6.66
N ARG A 57 -3.47 4.28 5.52
CA ARG A 57 -4.33 5.40 5.17
C ARG A 57 -5.71 4.88 4.78
N THR A 58 -6.74 5.61 5.18
CA THR A 58 -8.14 5.30 4.83
C THR A 58 -8.80 6.51 4.18
N TYR A 59 -9.30 6.32 2.97
CA TYR A 59 -10.08 7.33 2.25
C TYR A 59 -11.28 6.66 1.59
N SER A 60 -12.45 7.30 1.65
CA SER A 60 -13.67 6.81 0.99
C SER A 60 -13.99 5.34 1.30
N GLY A 61 -13.77 4.92 2.55
CA GLY A 61 -13.98 3.54 3.02
C GLY A 61 -12.91 2.52 2.60
N VAL A 62 -11.95 2.91 1.77
CA VAL A 62 -10.83 2.07 1.33
C VAL A 62 -9.64 2.29 2.25
N THR A 63 -9.08 1.20 2.77
CA THR A 63 -7.85 1.23 3.58
C THR A 63 -6.72 0.56 2.83
N VAL A 64 -5.57 1.24 2.78
CA VAL A 64 -4.33 0.75 2.18
C VAL A 64 -3.17 1.03 3.13
N CYS A 65 -2.20 0.14 3.16
CA CYS A 65 -1.00 0.27 3.96
C CYS A 65 0.26 0.19 3.10
N GLY A 66 1.32 0.86 3.54
CA GLY A 66 2.62 0.83 2.89
C GLY A 66 2.61 1.44 1.50
N LYS A 67 3.51 0.95 0.65
CA LYS A 67 3.67 1.45 -0.72
C LYS A 67 2.60 0.88 -1.65
N ILE A 68 2.03 1.77 -2.48
CA ILE A 68 1.10 1.42 -3.54
C ILE A 68 1.85 1.46 -4.87
N MET A 69 1.67 0.45 -5.72
CA MET A 69 2.26 0.43 -7.05
C MET A 69 1.26 0.91 -8.08
N LEU A 70 1.43 2.16 -8.52
CA LEU A 70 0.52 2.76 -9.48
C LEU A 70 0.90 2.43 -10.94
N GLY A 71 -0.06 1.84 -11.66
CA GLY A 71 -0.05 1.68 -13.10
C GLY A 71 -0.12 3.03 -13.85
N PRO A 72 0.06 3.03 -15.19
CA PRO A 72 0.00 4.25 -15.99
C PRO A 72 -1.33 5.00 -15.87
N SER A 73 -2.46 4.27 -15.89
CA SER A 73 -3.81 4.84 -15.80
C SER A 73 -4.09 5.44 -14.42
N GLU A 74 -3.70 4.73 -13.36
CA GLU A 74 -3.83 5.19 -11.97
C GLU A 74 -2.97 6.45 -11.75
N ARG A 75 -1.75 6.49 -12.29
CA ARG A 75 -0.90 7.70 -12.28
C ARG A 75 -1.53 8.88 -13.02
N ALA A 76 -2.24 8.64 -14.12
CA ALA A 76 -2.98 9.69 -14.82
C ALA A 76 -4.13 10.21 -13.96
N CYS A 77 -4.94 9.30 -13.38
CA CYS A 77 -6.00 9.65 -12.44
C CYS A 77 -5.50 10.47 -11.25
N VAL A 78 -4.33 10.13 -10.69
CA VAL A 78 -3.72 10.90 -9.60
C VAL A 78 -3.41 12.32 -10.03
N ARG A 79 -2.78 12.50 -11.20
CA ARG A 79 -2.47 13.85 -11.72
C ARG A 79 -3.74 14.68 -11.93
N ASP A 80 -4.76 14.10 -12.55
CA ASP A 80 -6.01 14.80 -12.83
C ASP A 80 -6.77 15.16 -11.54
N SER A 81 -6.77 14.27 -10.56
CA SER A 81 -7.40 14.50 -9.27
C SER A 81 -6.69 15.59 -8.47
N VAL A 82 -5.35 15.60 -8.50
CA VAL A 82 -4.54 16.67 -7.90
C VAL A 82 -4.77 18.01 -8.57
N ALA A 83 -4.86 18.04 -9.91
CA ALA A 83 -5.20 19.25 -10.65
C ALA A 83 -6.59 19.83 -10.31
N ARG A 84 -7.52 18.97 -9.85
CA ARG A 84 -8.84 19.35 -9.35
C ARG A 84 -8.86 19.71 -7.85
N GLY A 85 -7.71 19.78 -7.20
CA GLY A 85 -7.57 20.20 -5.79
C GLY A 85 -7.67 19.07 -4.76
N ILE A 86 -7.65 17.80 -5.18
CA ILE A 86 -7.60 16.66 -4.25
C ILE A 86 -6.15 16.43 -3.80
N SER A 87 -5.92 16.13 -2.52
CA SER A 87 -4.56 15.84 -2.03
C SER A 87 -3.98 14.60 -2.70
N TYR A 88 -2.68 14.64 -3.04
CA TYR A 88 -1.96 13.50 -3.64
C TYR A 88 -2.21 12.18 -2.89
N ARG A 89 -2.05 12.18 -1.55
CA ARG A 89 -2.25 10.97 -0.73
C ARG A 89 -3.64 10.36 -0.87
N ARG A 90 -4.68 11.19 -0.92
CA ARG A 90 -6.06 10.73 -1.15
C ARG A 90 -6.22 10.19 -2.56
N SER A 91 -5.72 10.92 -3.55
CA SER A 91 -5.77 10.51 -4.95
C SER A 91 -5.05 9.18 -5.20
N GLU A 92 -3.89 8.93 -4.56
CA GLU A 92 -3.20 7.63 -4.66
C GLU A 92 -4.10 6.48 -4.23
N VAL A 93 -4.79 6.61 -3.08
CA VAL A 93 -5.66 5.55 -2.56
C VAL A 93 -6.89 5.37 -3.43
N GLU A 94 -7.60 6.46 -3.75
CA GLU A 94 -8.85 6.40 -4.50
C GLU A 94 -8.62 5.94 -5.95
N CYS A 95 -7.60 6.48 -6.62
CA CYS A 95 -7.28 6.07 -8.00
C CYS A 95 -6.74 4.64 -8.07
N TYR A 96 -6.05 4.15 -7.04
CA TYR A 96 -5.65 2.75 -6.99
C TYR A 96 -6.86 1.82 -6.82
N ALA A 97 -7.84 2.22 -6.00
CA ALA A 97 -8.95 1.36 -5.61
C ALA A 97 -10.12 1.32 -6.61
N PHE A 98 -10.34 2.39 -7.36
CA PHE A 98 -11.58 2.59 -8.14
C PHE A 98 -11.36 2.68 -9.65
N LEU A 99 -10.14 2.50 -10.16
CA LEU A 99 -9.80 2.65 -11.57
C LEU A 99 -9.33 1.33 -12.20
#